data_AF-A0A8X6XWX7-F1
#
_entry.id   AF-A0A8X6XWX7-F1
#
_cell.length_a   1.000
_cell.length_b   1.000
_cell.length_c   1.000
_cell.angle_alpha   90.00
_cell.angle_beta   90.00
_cell.angle_gamma   90.00
#
_symmetry.space_group_name_H-M   'P 1'
#
loop_
_entity.id
_entity.type
_entity.pdbx_description
1 polymer ?
#
loop_
_entity_poly.entity_id
_entity_poly.type
_entity_poly.pdbx_seq_one_letter_code
_entity_poly.pdbx_strand_id
1 'polypeptide(L)'
;MDEELKEILFSHNSSLKLEKVPIFGSNFDIFCDCSAKKKRPYIPEAFRRIVFNNIHNLAHPGKGTTTKLLTSKFVWPSINKDARTWG
;
A
#
# COMPACT_ATOMS: atom_id res chain seq x y z
N MET A 1 7.10 -1.38 -15.44
CA MET A 1 6.44 -2.35 -14.52
C MET A 1 7.20 -2.28 -13.22
N ASP A 2 6.51 -2.02 -12.12
CA ASP A 2 7.12 -1.81 -10.78
C ASP A 2 8.09 -2.97 -10.45
N GLU A 3 9.36 -2.64 -10.25
CA GLU A 3 10.44 -3.62 -10.02
C GLU A 3 10.33 -4.23 -8.62
N GLU A 4 9.98 -3.42 -7.63
CA GLU A 4 9.78 -3.87 -6.26
C GLU A 4 8.58 -4.84 -6.16
N LEU A 5 7.52 -4.59 -6.93
CA LEU A 5 6.41 -5.55 -7.06
C LEU A 5 6.87 -6.90 -7.63
N LYS A 6 7.74 -6.90 -8.66
CA LYS A 6 8.29 -8.16 -9.19
C LYS A 6 9.09 -8.87 -8.11
N GLU A 7 9.97 -8.16 -7.42
CA GLU A 7 10.77 -8.73 -6.34
C GLU A 7 9.90 -9.36 -5.26
N ILE A 8 8.80 -8.73 -4.84
CA ILE A 8 7.88 -9.33 -3.86
C ILE A 8 7.22 -10.60 -4.40
N LEU A 9 6.85 -10.63 -5.68
CA LEU A 9 6.19 -11.79 -6.29
C LEU A 9 7.13 -12.97 -6.53
N PHE A 10 8.41 -12.69 -6.84
CA PHE A 10 9.41 -13.71 -7.16
C PHE A 10 10.27 -14.12 -5.95
N SER A 11 10.43 -13.24 -4.96
CA SER A 11 11.18 -13.56 -3.74
C SER A 11 10.28 -14.20 -2.69
N HIS A 12 10.64 -15.40 -2.24
CA HIS A 12 9.97 -16.07 -1.12
C HIS A 12 10.31 -15.48 0.26
N ASN A 13 11.02 -14.34 0.30
CA ASN A 13 11.49 -13.69 1.53
C ASN A 13 10.58 -12.56 2.02
N SER A 14 9.50 -12.26 1.29
CA SER A 14 8.50 -11.28 1.73
C SER A 14 7.42 -11.95 2.58
N SER A 15 7.01 -11.30 3.66
CA SER A 15 5.84 -11.73 4.45
C SER A 15 4.51 -11.34 3.79
N LEU A 16 4.54 -10.53 2.73
CA LEU A 16 3.36 -10.10 1.99
C LEU A 16 2.83 -11.24 1.13
N LYS A 17 1.51 -11.45 1.16
CA LYS A 17 0.82 -12.40 0.29
C LYS A 17 0.05 -11.63 -0.76
N LEU A 18 0.73 -11.23 -1.83
CA LEU A 18 0.14 -10.45 -2.91
C LEU A 18 -0.60 -11.34 -3.90
N GLU A 19 -1.89 -11.09 -4.06
CA GLU A 19 -2.77 -11.76 -5.01
C GLU A 19 -3.43 -10.74 -5.93
N LYS A 20 -3.70 -11.14 -7.19
CA LYS A 20 -4.51 -10.34 -8.10
C LYS A 20 -5.98 -10.39 -7.66
N VAL A 21 -6.59 -9.23 -7.54
CA VAL A 21 -8.00 -9.06 -7.20
C VAL A 21 -8.65 -8.21 -8.29
N PRO A 22 -9.75 -8.67 -8.90
CA PRO A 22 -10.45 -7.89 -9.92
C PRO A 22 -11.13 -6.69 -9.28
N ILE A 23 -11.05 -5.54 -9.95
CA ILE A 23 -11.85 -4.37 -9.57
C ILE A 23 -13.25 -4.55 -10.17
N PHE A 24 -14.27 -4.56 -9.32
CA PHE A 24 -15.67 -4.65 -9.75
C PHE A 24 -16.01 -3.52 -10.74
N GLY A 25 -16.55 -3.89 -11.90
CA GLY A 25 -16.91 -2.94 -12.96
C GLY A 25 -15.75 -2.51 -13.86
N SER A 26 -14.59 -3.16 -13.79
CA SER A 26 -13.48 -2.94 -14.73
C SER A 26 -12.85 -4.25 -15.20
N ASN A 27 -12.07 -4.19 -16.28
CA ASN A 27 -11.27 -5.32 -16.77
C ASN A 27 -9.85 -5.33 -16.17
N PHE A 28 -9.63 -4.60 -15.07
CA PHE A 28 -8.33 -4.47 -14.43
C PHE A 28 -8.28 -5.23 -13.11
N ASP A 29 -7.15 -5.89 -12.91
CA ASP A 29 -6.78 -6.48 -11.62
C ASP A 29 -5.82 -5.56 -10.88
N ILE A 30 -5.92 -5.57 -9.55
CA ILE A 30 -4.95 -4.95 -8.65
C ILE A 30 -4.31 -6.00 -7.75
N PHE A 31 -3.06 -5.77 -7.38
CA PHE A 31 -2.41 -6.59 -6.36
C PHE A 31 -2.89 -6.16 -4.98
N CYS A 32 -3.35 -7.11 -4.18
CA CYS A 32 -3.72 -6.91 -2.79
C CYS A 32 -2.92 -7.84 -1.89
N ASP A 33 -2.45 -7.33 -0.75
CA ASP A 33 -2.02 -8.18 0.35
C ASP A 33 -3.24 -8.82 1.03
N CYS A 34 -3.32 -10.14 0.91
CA CYS A 34 -4.35 -11.00 1.47
C CYS A 34 -3.90 -11.69 2.77
N SER A 35 -2.72 -11.36 3.31
CA SER A 35 -2.22 -11.97 4.55
C SER A 35 -3.08 -11.67 5.79
N ALA A 36 -3.83 -10.57 5.77
CA ALA A 36 -4.73 -10.15 6.83
C ALA A 36 -6.21 -10.32 6.45
N LYS A 37 -7.10 -10.28 7.45
CA LYS A 37 -8.56 -10.36 7.27
C LYS A 37 -9.11 -9.29 6.31
N LYS A 38 -8.49 -8.11 6.28
CA LYS A 38 -8.81 -7.04 5.34
C LYS A 38 -7.76 -7.02 4.23
N LYS A 39 -8.20 -7.20 2.99
CA LYS A 39 -7.34 -7.08 1.81
C LYS A 39 -6.87 -5.63 1.66
N ARG A 40 -5.57 -5.45 1.44
CA ARG A 40 -4.94 -4.12 1.30
C ARG A 40 -4.30 -3.98 -0.08
N PRO A 41 -4.77 -3.07 -0.95
CA PRO A 41 -4.14 -2.81 -2.23
C PRO A 41 -2.67 -2.40 -2.08
N TYR A 42 -1.82 -2.99 -2.93
CA TYR A 42 -0.43 -2.59 -3.11
C TYR A 42 -0.35 -1.27 -3.89
N ILE A 43 0.47 -0.35 -3.41
CA ILE A 43 0.65 0.96 -4.04
C ILE A 43 2.05 1.06 -4.67
N PRO A 44 2.13 1.17 -6.01
CA PRO A 44 3.38 1.40 -6.71
C PRO A 44 4.08 2.67 -6.27
N GLU A 45 5.41 2.69 -6.34
CA GLU A 45 6.25 3.79 -5.83
C GLU A 45 5.77 5.18 -6.28
N ALA A 46 5.49 5.33 -7.58
CA ALA A 46 5.04 6.58 -8.20
C ALA A 46 3.77 7.18 -7.56
N PHE A 47 2.92 6.36 -6.93
CA PHE A 47 1.65 6.80 -6.35
C PHE A 47 1.70 6.99 -4.83
N ARG A 48 2.74 6.51 -4.14
CA ARG A 48 2.80 6.49 -2.67
C ARG A 48 2.67 7.88 -2.07
N ARG A 49 3.36 8.88 -2.64
CA ARG A 49 3.31 10.26 -2.12
C ARG A 49 1.93 10.91 -2.32
N ILE A 50 1.26 10.64 -3.44
CA ILE A 50 -0.09 11.13 -3.72
C ILE A 50 -1.07 10.50 -2.71
N VAL A 51 -1.00 9.18 -2.51
CA VAL A 51 -1.83 8.48 -1.51
C VAL A 51 -1.57 9.03 -0.11
N PHE A 52 -0.30 9.24 0.27
CA PHE A 52 0.04 9.81 1.56
C PHE A 52 -0.56 11.20 1.76
N ASN A 53 -0.35 12.13 0.83
CA ASN A 53 -0.84 13.50 0.95
C ASN A 53 -2.38 13.53 1.09
N ASN A 54 -3.10 12.69 0.34
CA ASN A 54 -4.56 12.57 0.47
C ASN A 54 -4.98 12.09 1.86
N ILE A 55 -4.34 11.05 2.39
CA ILE A 55 -4.66 10.52 3.71
C ILE A 55 -4.25 11.50 4.83
N HIS A 56 -3.13 12.18 4.68
CA HIS A 56 -2.64 13.16 5.63
C HIS A 56 -3.59 14.36 5.77
N ASN A 57 -4.07 14.89 4.64
CA ASN A 57 -5.04 15.98 4.64
C ASN A 57 -6.38 15.56 5.27
N LEU A 58 -6.81 14.32 5.04
CA LEU A 58 -8.04 13.76 5.62
C LEU A 58 -7.91 13.47 7.12
N ALA A 59 -6.74 13.09 7.58
CA ALA A 59 -6.50 12.72 8.98
C ALA A 59 -6.32 13.93 9.92
N HIS A 60 -6.35 15.16 9.36
CA HIS A 60 -5.67 16.33 9.92
C HIS A 60 -4.15 16.07 10.08
N PRO A 61 -3.27 17.09 10.15
CA PRO A 61 -1.82 16.90 10.08
C PRO A 61 -1.18 16.24 11.32
N GLY A 62 -1.65 15.04 11.68
CA GLY A 62 -1.15 14.17 12.73
C GLY A 62 -0.46 12.95 12.14
N LYS A 63 0.85 12.82 12.36
CA LYS A 63 1.69 11.73 11.81
C LYS A 63 1.22 10.34 12.23
N GLY A 64 0.84 10.19 13.50
CA GLY A 64 0.36 8.92 14.05
C GLY A 64 -0.97 8.46 13.44
N THR A 65 -1.94 9.38 13.35
CA THR A 65 -3.25 9.12 12.74
C THR A 65 -3.11 8.80 11.25
N THR A 66 -2.28 9.58 10.54
CA THR A 66 -1.96 9.36 9.12
C THR A 66 -1.39 7.95 8.90
N THR A 67 -0.34 7.58 9.65
CA THR A 67 0.32 6.26 9.53
C THR A 67 -0.64 5.11 9.80
N LYS A 68 -1.46 5.22 10.86
CA LYS A 68 -2.46 4.21 11.21
C LYS A 68 -3.52 4.04 10.11
N LEU A 69 -3.99 5.15 9.56
CA LEU A 69 -4.99 5.12 8.50
C LEU A 69 -4.44 4.53 7.20
N LEU A 70 -3.21 4.92 6.82
CA LEU A 70 -2.49 4.37 5.67
C LEU A 70 -2.30 2.85 5.76
N THR A 71 -1.68 2.37 6.83
CA THR A 71 -1.36 0.94 7.02
C THR A 71 -2.59 0.05 7.17
N SER A 72 -3.74 0.63 7.56
CA SER A 72 -5.02 -0.07 7.62
C SER A 72 -5.67 -0.30 6.25
N LYS A 73 -5.31 0.49 5.23
CA LYS A 73 -5.95 0.51 3.91
C LYS A 73 -5.02 0.08 2.78
N PHE A 74 -3.72 0.33 2.89
CA PHE A 74 -2.75 0.15 1.81
C PHE A 74 -1.55 -0.65 2.28
N VAL A 75 -0.79 -1.15 1.31
CA VAL A 75 0.48 -1.84 1.56
C VAL A 75 1.53 -1.42 0.55
N TRP A 76 2.75 -1.25 1.03
CA TRP A 76 3.98 -1.27 0.25
C TRP A 76 5.15 -1.47 1.22
N PRO A 77 6.30 -2.00 0.77
CA PRO A 77 7.53 -2.04 1.55
C PRO A 77 7.86 -0.68 2.15
N SER A 78 8.24 -0.67 3.43
CA SER A 78 8.64 0.57 4.12
C SER A 78 7.56 1.65 4.31
N ILE A 79 6.26 1.35 4.14
CA ILE A 79 5.14 2.29 4.41
C ILE A 79 5.25 3.07 5.72
N ASN A 80 5.70 2.42 6.80
CA ASN A 80 5.88 3.08 8.10
C ASN A 80 7.05 4.08 8.10
N LYS A 81 8.14 3.76 7.39
CA LYS A 81 9.31 4.64 7.26
C LYS A 81 8.95 5.86 6.43
N ASP A 82 8.25 5.65 5.32
CA ASP A 82 7.81 6.73 4.44
C ASP A 82 6.86 7.68 5.16
N ALA A 83 5.84 7.15 5.84
CA ALA A 83 4.88 7.97 6.59
C ALA A 83 5.55 8.82 7.69
N ARG A 84 6.61 8.30 8.34
CA ARG A 84 7.40 9.05 9.33
C ARG A 84 8.27 10.14 8.69
N THR A 85 8.78 9.87 7.49
CA THR A 85 9.66 10.79 6.75
C THR A 85 8.88 11.94 6.12
N TRP A 86 7.64 11.69 5.72
CA TRP A 86 6.81 12.66 5.00
C TRP A 86 5.88 13.48 5.89
N GLY A 87 5.50 12.94 7.04
CA GLY A 87 4.65 13.62 8.04
C GLY A 87 5.41 14.58 8.91
#